data_AF-A0A3N5WSL2-F1
#
_entry.id   AF-A0A3N5WSL2-F1
#
_cell.length_a   1.000
_cell.length_b   1.000
_cell.length_c   1.000
_cell.angle_alpha   90.00
_cell.angle_beta   90.00
_cell.angle_gamma   90.00
#
_symmetry.space_group_name_H-M   'P 1'
#
loop_
_entity.id
_entity.type
_entity.pdbx_description
1 polymer ?
#
loop_
_entity_poly.entity_id
_entity_poly.type
_entity_poly.pdbx_seq_one_letter_code
_entity_poly.pdbx_strand_id
1 'polypeptide(L)'
;MHDFSDLNDDLESMLALLELIDDYVGVSNTNMHLRAAAGRAARVLVPNPPEWRWLALGRASPWFPQFTVYRQSLRGDWNDALRTLARDLQQLSF
;
A
#
# COMPACT_ATOMS: atom_id res chain seq x y z
N MET A 1 -12.22 10.12 -12.26
CA MET A 1 -11.36 8.92 -12.08
C MET A 1 -10.42 8.90 -13.27
N HIS A 2 -9.10 8.94 -13.03
CA HIS A 2 -8.10 8.83 -14.09
C HIS A 2 -7.53 7.42 -14.06
N ASP A 3 -7.26 6.86 -15.24
CA ASP A 3 -6.62 5.56 -15.40
C ASP A 3 -5.20 5.77 -15.91
N PHE A 4 -4.23 5.22 -15.19
CA PHE A 4 -2.80 5.31 -15.51
C PHE A 4 -2.19 3.92 -15.73
N SER A 5 -3.01 2.90 -16.01
CA SER A 5 -2.55 1.52 -16.14
C SER A 5 -1.55 1.33 -17.28
N ASP A 6 -1.59 2.17 -18.31
CA ASP A 6 -0.63 2.18 -19.42
C ASP A 6 0.81 2.47 -18.98
N LEU A 7 1.02 3.06 -17.79
CA LEU A 7 2.36 3.32 -17.26
C LEU A 7 2.98 2.10 -16.56
N ASN A 8 2.23 1.01 -16.32
CA ASN A 8 2.75 -0.15 -15.58
C ASN A 8 3.93 -0.85 -16.29
N ASP A 9 4.01 -0.73 -17.61
CA ASP A 9 5.07 -1.34 -18.42
C ASP A 9 6.37 -0.52 -18.44
N ASP A 10 6.36 0.70 -17.90
CA ASP A 10 7.52 1.60 -17.82
C ASP A 10 7.78 2.04 -16.38
N LEU A 11 8.81 1.47 -15.76
CA LEU A 11 9.11 1.69 -14.35
C LEU A 11 9.45 3.16 -14.04
N GLU A 12 10.12 3.86 -14.95
CA GLU A 12 10.51 5.26 -14.76
C GLU A 12 9.28 6.18 -14.75
N SER A 13 8.37 6.00 -15.71
CA SER A 13 7.11 6.75 -15.79
C SER A 13 6.20 6.45 -14.61
N MET A 14 6.10 5.18 -14.20
CA MET A 14 5.31 4.81 -13.01
C MET A 14 5.92 5.41 -11.74
N LEU A 15 7.24 5.41 -11.58
CA LEU A 15 7.91 6.04 -10.45
C LEU A 15 7.67 7.56 -10.43
N ALA A 16 7.76 8.23 -11.58
CA ALA A 16 7.50 9.66 -11.71
C ALA A 16 6.05 10.01 -11.33
N LEU A 17 5.07 9.20 -11.77
CA LEU A 17 3.69 9.35 -11.33
C LEU A 17 3.57 9.15 -9.82
N LEU A 18 4.14 8.05 -9.30
CA LEU A 18 4.06 7.72 -7.88
C LEU A 18 4.63 8.84 -7.02
N GLU A 19 5.69 9.55 -7.43
CA GLU A 19 6.24 10.71 -6.71
C GLU A 19 5.25 11.87 -6.55
N LEU A 20 4.32 12.04 -7.49
CA LEU A 20 3.28 13.09 -7.46
C LEU A 20 2.05 12.70 -6.64
N ILE A 21 1.92 11.43 -6.26
CA ILE A 21 0.80 10.95 -5.45
C ILE A 21 1.04 11.25 -3.97
N ASP A 22 0.08 11.90 -3.32
CA ASP A 22 0.14 12.21 -1.89
C ASP A 22 0.05 10.94 -1.02
N ASP A 23 -0.94 10.09 -1.29
CA ASP A 23 -1.16 8.81 -0.58
C ASP A 23 -1.41 7.66 -1.57
N TYR A 24 -0.62 6.60 -1.45
CA TYR A 24 -0.72 5.42 -2.31
C TYR A 24 -1.27 4.23 -1.52
N VAL A 25 -2.43 3.76 -1.93
CA VAL A 25 -3.08 2.55 -1.39
C VAL A 25 -3.04 1.45 -2.44
N GLY A 26 -2.59 0.26 -2.05
CA GLY A 26 -2.58 -0.88 -2.97
C GLY A 26 -2.37 -2.22 -2.28
N VAL A 27 -2.10 -3.24 -3.07
CA VAL A 27 -1.73 -4.60 -2.61
C VAL A 27 -0.22 -4.81 -2.77
N SER A 28 0.32 -5.94 -2.28
CA SER A 28 1.72 -6.30 -2.51
C SER A 28 2.00 -6.45 -4.01
N ASN A 29 2.62 -5.45 -4.63
CA ASN A 29 2.93 -5.38 -6.06
C ASN A 29 4.22 -4.58 -6.32
N THR A 30 4.63 -4.47 -7.59
CA THR A 30 5.82 -3.71 -8.01
C THR A 30 5.78 -2.24 -7.58
N ASN A 31 4.61 -1.60 -7.63
CA ASN A 31 4.47 -0.18 -7.33
C ASN A 31 4.73 0.12 -5.83
N MET A 32 4.45 -0.83 -4.94
CA MET A 32 4.88 -0.76 -3.53
C MET A 32 6.41 -0.66 -3.40
N HIS A 33 7.15 -1.41 -4.22
CA HIS A 33 8.61 -1.35 -4.22
C HIS A 33 9.13 -0.04 -4.80
N LEU A 34 8.56 0.43 -5.92
CA LEU A 34 8.93 1.72 -6.52
C LEU A 34 8.71 2.88 -5.54
N ARG A 35 7.53 2.95 -4.92
CA ARG A 35 7.21 3.99 -3.92
C ARG A 35 8.17 3.96 -2.73
N ALA A 36 8.54 2.77 -2.26
CA ALA A 36 9.51 2.61 -1.19
C ALA A 36 10.93 3.05 -1.61
N ALA A 37 11.35 2.72 -2.83
CA ALA A 37 12.63 3.14 -3.39
C ALA A 37 12.74 4.66 -3.53
N ALA A 38 11.60 5.33 -3.74
CA ALA A 38 11.48 6.78 -3.74
C ALA A 38 11.53 7.42 -2.34
N GLY A 39 11.63 6.61 -1.28
CA GLY A 39 11.67 7.08 0.11
C GLY A 39 10.32 7.58 0.62
N ARG A 40 9.22 7.18 -0.02
CA ARG A 40 7.86 7.63 0.30
C ARG A 40 7.07 6.55 1.04
N ALA A 41 6.14 6.97 1.89
CA ALA A 41 5.20 6.07 2.56
C ALA A 41 4.09 5.56 1.61
N ALA A 42 3.47 4.45 2.00
CA ALA A 42 2.28 3.88 1.35
C ALA A 42 1.44 3.05 2.33
N ARG A 43 0.25 2.64 1.89
CA ARG A 43 -0.69 1.79 2.61
C ARG A 43 -0.90 0.50 1.82
N VAL A 44 -0.66 -0.64 2.47
CA VAL A 44 -0.75 -1.95 1.81
C VAL A 44 -1.85 -2.81 2.42
N LEU A 45 -2.69 -3.35 1.55
CA LEU A 45 -3.68 -4.39 1.86
C LEU A 45 -3.01 -5.76 1.70
N VAL A 46 -2.93 -6.50 2.80
CA VAL A 46 -2.24 -7.80 2.87
C VAL A 46 -3.26 -8.91 3.07
N PRO A 47 -3.36 -9.86 2.12
CA PRO A 47 -4.27 -11.00 2.24
C PRO A 47 -3.82 -11.98 3.32
N ASN A 48 -4.71 -12.90 3.69
CA ASN A 48 -4.40 -14.04 4.53
C ASN A 48 -4.41 -15.34 3.69
N PRO A 49 -3.36 -16.18 3.74
CA PRO A 49 -2.13 -16.02 4.53
C PRO A 49 -1.22 -14.89 4.00
N PRO A 50 -0.54 -14.14 4.89
CA PRO A 50 0.36 -13.09 4.46
C PRO A 50 1.65 -13.67 3.89
N GLU A 51 2.20 -13.00 2.89
CA GLU A 51 3.56 -13.29 2.45
C GLU A 51 4.60 -12.82 3.50
N TRP A 52 5.78 -13.41 3.46
CA TRP A 52 6.80 -13.27 4.50
C TRP A 52 7.26 -11.82 4.74
N ARG A 53 7.29 -10.96 3.70
CA ARG A 53 7.67 -9.54 3.82
C ARG A 53 6.71 -8.76 4.70
N TRP A 54 5.43 -9.15 4.74
CA TRP A 54 4.42 -8.43 5.51
C TRP A 54 4.24 -8.96 6.92
N LEU A 55 4.95 -10.02 7.33
CA LEU A 55 4.79 -10.68 8.64
C LEU A 55 3.36 -11.20 8.91
N ALA A 56 3.20 -12.02 9.95
CA ALA A 56 1.88 -12.52 10.34
C ALA A 56 1.01 -11.48 11.08
N LEU A 57 1.64 -10.54 11.79
CA LEU A 57 1.00 -9.63 12.73
C LEU A 57 1.63 -8.23 12.66
N GLY A 58 0.94 -7.25 13.25
CA GLY A 58 1.41 -5.86 13.33
C GLY A 58 1.04 -5.00 12.12
N ARG A 59 1.32 -3.69 12.23
CA ARG A 59 0.97 -2.65 11.26
C ARG A 59 2.13 -2.14 10.40
N ALA A 60 3.32 -2.69 10.57
CA ALA A 60 4.52 -2.31 9.83
C ALA A 60 5.24 -3.56 9.32
N SER A 61 6.11 -3.35 8.34
CA SER A 61 7.03 -4.37 7.83
C SER A 61 8.48 -3.89 8.00
N PRO A 62 9.42 -4.75 8.42
CA PRO A 62 10.84 -4.39 8.46
C PRO A 62 11.41 -4.11 7.06
N TRP A 63 10.76 -4.59 6.00
CA TRP A 63 11.13 -4.36 4.60
C TRP A 63 10.57 -3.04 4.07
N PHE A 64 9.49 -2.56 4.66
CA PHE A 64 8.83 -1.30 4.29
C PHE A 64 8.51 -0.49 5.55
N PRO A 65 9.52 0.08 6.23
CA PRO A 65 9.34 0.67 7.57
C PRO A 65 8.37 1.85 7.61
N GLN A 66 8.23 2.57 6.50
CA GLN A 66 7.32 3.72 6.38
C GLN A 66 5.91 3.32 5.93
N PHE A 67 5.67 2.03 5.64
CA PHE A 67 4.39 1.58 5.12
C PHE A 67 3.46 1.16 6.26
N THR A 68 2.17 1.38 6.04
CA THR A 68 1.12 0.94 6.96
C THR A 68 0.40 -0.28 6.39
N VAL A 69 0.36 -1.36 7.18
CA VAL A 69 -0.25 -2.64 6.79
C VAL A 69 -1.69 -2.77 7.30
N TYR A 70 -2.60 -3.12 6.39
CA TYR A 70 -4.02 -3.43 6.65
C TYR A 70 -4.28 -4.87 6.23
N ARG A 71 -4.83 -5.71 7.14
CA ARG A 71 -4.85 -7.17 6.96
C ARG A 71 -6.24 -7.73 6.76
N GLN A 72 -6.37 -8.61 5.78
CA GLN A 72 -7.51 -9.51 5.69
C GLN A 72 -7.60 -10.36 6.96
N SER A 73 -8.80 -10.55 7.49
CA SER A 73 -9.04 -11.43 8.63
C SER A 73 -8.79 -12.90 8.27
N LEU A 74 -8.64 -13.75 9.29
CA LEU A 74 -8.52 -15.20 9.13
C LEU A 74 -9.74 -15.85 8.43
N ARG A 75 -10.89 -15.16 8.43
CA ARG A 75 -12.12 -15.61 7.76
C ARG A 75 -12.21 -15.15 6.30
N GLY A 76 -11.20 -14.44 5.80
CA GLY A 76 -11.19 -13.86 4.45
C GLY A 76 -11.92 -12.51 4.33
N ASP A 77 -12.46 -11.98 5.42
CA ASP A 77 -13.14 -10.67 5.43
C ASP A 77 -12.14 -9.51 5.47
N TRP A 78 -12.45 -8.44 4.74
CA TRP A 78 -11.70 -7.18 4.65
C TRP A 78 -12.34 -6.02 5.42
N ASN A 79 -13.53 -6.21 5.99
CA ASN A 79 -14.31 -5.14 6.63
C ASN A 79 -13.50 -4.35 7.67
N ASP A 80 -12.77 -5.02 8.56
CA ASP A 80 -11.94 -4.33 9.57
C ASP A 80 -10.76 -3.58 8.97
N ALA A 81 -10.10 -4.16 7.97
CA ALA A 81 -9.01 -3.52 7.23
C ALA A 81 -9.50 -2.26 6.52
N LEU A 82 -10.62 -2.34 5.79
CA LEU A 82 -11.18 -1.23 5.04
C LEU A 82 -11.77 -0.14 5.95
N ARG A 83 -12.41 -0.51 7.07
CA ARG A 83 -12.86 0.47 8.08
C ARG A 83 -11.70 1.25 8.67
N THR A 84 -10.60 0.56 8.97
CA THR A 84 -9.40 1.17 9.53
C THR A 84 -8.73 2.07 8.49
N LEU A 85 -8.58 1.59 7.25
CA LEU A 85 -8.06 2.37 6.14
C LEU A 85 -8.88 3.65 5.90
N ALA A 86 -10.20 3.55 5.85
CA ALA A 86 -11.08 4.70 5.65
C ALA A 86 -10.91 5.75 6.76
N ARG A 87 -10.82 5.32 8.03
CA ARG A 87 -10.56 6.22 9.15
C ARG A 87 -9.20 6.91 9.01
N ASP A 88 -8.16 6.15 8.68
CA ASP A 88 -6.80 6.68 8.60
C ASP A 88 -6.60 7.58 7.36
N LEU A 89 -7.44 7.46 6.33
CA LEU A 89 -7.49 8.39 5.18
C LEU A 89 -8.18 9.71 5.53
N GLN A 90 -9.22 9.67 6.38
CA GLN A 90 -9.92 10.88 6.84
C GLN A 90 -9.08 11.77 7.76
N GLN A 91 -8.02 11.23 8.37
CA GLN A 91 -7.12 11.98 9.25
C GLN A 91 -6.06 12.78 8.50
N LEU A 92 -5.98 12.65 7.17
CA LEU A 92 -5.11 13.47 6.34
C LEU A 92 -5.71 14.88 6.20
N SER A 93 -5.21 15.81 7.00
CA SER A 93 -5.41 17.24 6.79
C SER A 93 -4.32 17.77 5.86
N PHE A 94 -4.72 18.30 4.70
CA PHE A 94 -3.86 19.05 3.78
C PHE A 94 -3.69 20.49 4.28
#